data_AF-A0A9X1GFA1-F1
#
_entry.id   AF-A0A9X1GFA1-F1
#
_cell.length_a   1.000
_cell.length_b   1.000
_cell.length_c   1.000
_cell.angle_alpha   90.00
_cell.angle_beta   90.00
_cell.angle_gamma   90.00
#
_symmetry.space_group_name_H-M   'P 1'
#
loop_
_entity.id
_entity.type
_entity.pdbx_description
1 polymer ?
#
loop_
_entity_poly.entity_id
_entity_poly.type
_entity_poly.pdbx_seq_one_letter_code
_entity_poly.pdbx_strand_id
1 'polypeptide(L)'
;IDNHGDIGDACCELTGIVQKAGPSSTVIGAAILNTIIVEVCEQLIANGIKHPPIFYSANLDGGDLRNAELYEEYKEVIHYEL
;
A
#
# COMPACT_ATOMS: atom_id res chain seq x y z
N ILE A 1 9.01 10.06 -7.74
CA ILE A 1 7.87 10.70 -7.05
C ILE A 1 8.46 11.80 -6.19
N ASP A 2 8.11 13.04 -6.46
CA ASP A 2 8.44 14.15 -5.55
C ASP A 2 7.31 14.27 -4.53
N ASN A 3 7.55 13.77 -3.33
CA ASN A 3 6.54 13.70 -2.26
C ASN A 3 6.48 14.97 -1.41
N HIS A 4 7.28 16.00 -1.72
CA HIS A 4 7.33 17.26 -0.97
C HIS A 4 7.56 17.06 0.56
N GLY A 5 8.26 15.99 0.93
CA GLY A 5 8.58 15.70 2.34
C GLY A 5 9.59 16.68 2.94
N ASP A 6 9.70 16.66 4.27
CA ASP A 6 10.64 17.52 4.99
C ASP A 6 12.10 17.09 4.78
N ILE A 7 13.00 18.07 4.72
CA ILE A 7 14.46 17.81 4.69
C ILE A 7 14.87 17.16 6.01
N GLY A 8 15.53 16.00 5.93
CA GLY A 8 15.83 15.15 7.08
C GLY A 8 14.75 14.11 7.39
N ASP A 9 13.70 14.05 6.56
CA ASP A 9 12.60 13.09 6.54
C ASP A 9 11.65 13.18 7.76
N ALA A 10 12.13 13.54 8.94
CA ALA A 10 11.30 13.64 10.15
C ALA A 10 10.57 14.99 10.30
N CYS A 11 9.25 14.97 10.51
CA CYS A 11 8.41 16.18 10.53
C CYS A 11 7.82 16.56 11.91
N CYS A 12 7.75 15.63 12.87
CA CYS A 12 7.14 15.86 14.18
C CYS A 12 8.17 16.32 15.22
N GLU A 13 7.93 17.49 15.82
CA GLU A 13 8.73 18.01 16.93
C GLU A 13 8.35 17.34 18.26
N LEU A 14 9.35 17.10 19.12
CA LEU A 14 9.17 16.43 20.41
C LEU A 14 9.75 17.29 21.53
N THR A 15 8.95 17.55 22.57
CA THR A 15 9.38 18.37 23.71
C THR A 15 10.57 17.74 24.42
N GLY A 16 11.64 18.51 24.59
CA GLY A 16 12.83 18.11 25.36
C GLY A 16 13.98 17.53 24.54
N ILE A 17 13.84 17.39 23.20
CA ILE A 17 14.92 16.95 22.31
C ILE A 17 14.96 17.76 21.00
N VAL A 18 16.12 17.80 20.33
CA VAL A 18 16.30 18.49 19.04
C VAL A 18 15.89 17.59 17.85
N GLN A 19 15.96 16.27 18.02
CA GLN A 19 15.63 15.31 16.98
C GLN A 19 14.12 15.28 16.70
N LYS A 20 13.74 15.36 15.43
CA LYS A 20 12.36 15.15 14.97
C LYS A 20 12.07 13.66 14.76
N ALA A 21 10.80 13.28 14.88
CA ALA A 21 10.28 11.94 14.57
C ALA A 21 9.24 12.00 13.43
N GLY A 22 8.79 10.84 12.94
CA GLY A 22 7.75 10.77 11.91
C GLY A 22 8.30 11.01 10.49
N PRO A 23 8.78 9.97 9.79
CA PRO A 23 9.33 10.09 8.44
C PRO A 23 8.24 10.44 7.42
N SER A 24 8.15 11.72 7.07
CA SER A 24 7.20 12.30 6.11
C SER A 24 7.27 11.62 4.73
N SER A 25 8.47 11.27 4.26
CA SER A 25 8.65 10.62 2.97
C SER A 25 7.99 9.24 2.93
N THR A 26 8.07 8.48 4.03
CA THR A 26 7.42 7.17 4.16
C THR A 26 5.91 7.33 4.17
N VAL A 27 5.39 8.24 5.00
CA VAL A 27 3.95 8.45 5.14
C VAL A 27 3.32 8.91 3.82
N ILE A 28 3.89 9.94 3.19
CA ILE A 28 3.37 10.47 1.93
C ILE A 28 3.62 9.50 0.78
N GLY A 29 4.78 8.84 0.74
CA GLY A 29 5.07 7.81 -0.26
C GLY A 29 4.06 6.65 -0.20
N ALA A 30 3.74 6.17 1.01
CA ALA A 30 2.74 5.14 1.22
C ALA A 30 1.34 5.62 0.82
N ALA A 31 0.96 6.86 1.14
CA ALA A 31 -0.32 7.42 0.73
C ALA A 31 -0.45 7.48 -0.80
N ILE A 32 0.56 8.01 -1.50
CA ILE A 32 0.58 8.09 -2.97
C ILE A 32 0.48 6.70 -3.59
N LEU A 33 1.27 5.73 -3.10
CA LEU A 33 1.23 4.36 -3.60
C LEU A 33 -0.17 3.74 -3.45
N ASN A 34 -0.78 3.89 -2.28
CA ASN A 34 -2.13 3.38 -2.04
C ASN A 34 -3.17 4.09 -2.93
N THR A 35 -3.04 5.40 -3.17
CA THR A 35 -3.92 6.11 -4.12
C THR A 35 -3.81 5.54 -5.54
N ILE A 36 -2.61 5.25 -6.01
CA ILE A 36 -2.39 4.62 -7.32
C ILE A 36 -3.07 3.25 -7.37
N ILE A 37 -2.90 2.43 -6.34
CA ILE A 37 -3.52 1.10 -6.28
C ILE A 37 -5.05 1.20 -6.34
N VAL A 38 -5.65 2.13 -5.58
CA VAL A 38 -7.09 2.38 -5.59
C VAL A 38 -7.58 2.80 -6.98
N GLU A 39 -6.93 3.79 -7.60
CA GLU A 39 -7.27 4.28 -8.94
C GLU A 39 -7.18 3.16 -10.00
N VAL A 40 -6.13 2.34 -9.94
CA VAL A 40 -6.00 1.17 -10.83
C VAL A 40 -7.19 0.22 -10.63
N CYS A 41 -7.57 -0.08 -9.39
CA CYS A 41 -8.71 -0.95 -9.12
C CYS A 41 -10.03 -0.36 -9.66
N GLU A 42 -10.25 0.94 -9.50
CA GLU A 42 -11.42 1.63 -10.08
C GLU A 42 -11.44 1.52 -11.61
N GLN A 43 -10.30 1.72 -12.27
CA GLN A 43 -10.18 1.58 -13.71
C GLN A 43 -10.41 0.14 -14.19
N LEU A 44 -9.91 -0.87 -13.47
CA LEU A 44 -10.17 -2.28 -13.81
C LEU A 44 -11.68 -2.57 -13.76
N ILE A 45 -12.37 -2.09 -12.71
CA ILE A 45 -13.82 -2.22 -12.55
C ILE A 45 -14.56 -1.51 -13.69
N ALA A 46 -14.18 -0.27 -14.01
CA ALA A 46 -14.77 0.50 -15.10
C ALA A 46 -14.63 -0.20 -16.47
N ASN A 47 -13.55 -0.97 -16.65
CA ASN A 47 -13.29 -1.77 -17.85
C ASN A 47 -13.91 -3.18 -17.81
N GLY A 48 -14.77 -3.49 -16.83
CA GLY A 48 -15.55 -4.73 -16.78
C GLY A 48 -14.95 -5.85 -15.94
N ILE A 49 -13.81 -5.63 -15.27
CA ILE A 49 -13.22 -6.61 -14.35
C ILE A 49 -13.94 -6.51 -13.01
N LYS A 50 -14.83 -7.48 -12.72
CA LYS A 50 -15.67 -7.46 -11.52
C LYS A 50 -14.92 -7.71 -10.20
N HIS A 51 -13.79 -8.43 -10.28
CA HIS A 51 -13.03 -8.87 -9.12
C HIS A 51 -11.54 -8.59 -9.37
N PRO A 52 -11.07 -7.35 -9.19
CA PRO A 52 -9.65 -7.05 -9.24
C PRO A 52 -8.89 -7.86 -8.16
N PRO A 53 -7.64 -8.28 -8.42
CA PRO A 53 -6.88 -9.15 -7.53
C PRO A 53 -6.36 -8.38 -6.31
N ILE A 54 -7.22 -8.19 -5.33
CA ILE A 54 -6.94 -7.46 -4.10
C ILE A 54 -6.93 -8.46 -2.95
N PHE A 55 -5.79 -8.56 -2.25
CA PHE A 55 -5.71 -9.38 -1.04
C PHE A 55 -6.57 -8.78 0.08
N TYR A 56 -7.29 -9.68 0.77
CA TYR A 56 -8.02 -9.37 1.98
C TYR A 56 -7.06 -9.25 3.16
N SER A 57 -7.39 -8.39 4.12
CA SER A 57 -6.68 -8.35 5.39
C SER A 57 -6.78 -9.72 6.07
N ALA A 58 -5.66 -10.21 6.60
CA ALA A 58 -5.59 -11.44 7.38
C ALA A 58 -6.45 -11.40 8.67
N ASN A 59 -6.91 -10.21 9.08
CA ASN A 59 -7.80 -10.03 10.23
C ASN A 59 -9.29 -10.19 9.88
N LEU A 60 -9.64 -10.44 8.62
CA LEU A 60 -11.03 -10.66 8.19
C LEU A 60 -11.34 -12.16 8.15
N ASP A 61 -12.44 -12.55 8.82
CA ASP A 61 -12.94 -13.92 8.77
C ASP A 61 -13.23 -14.35 7.32
N GLY A 62 -12.62 -15.47 6.89
CA GLY A 62 -12.73 -15.99 5.54
C GLY A 62 -11.81 -15.32 4.50
N GLY A 63 -10.98 -14.35 4.91
CA GLY A 63 -9.99 -13.71 4.04
C GLY A 63 -8.90 -14.67 3.55
N ASP A 64 -8.50 -15.63 4.38
CA ASP A 64 -7.41 -16.56 4.07
C ASP A 64 -7.72 -17.46 2.86
N LEU A 65 -8.93 -18.01 2.78
CA LEU A 65 -9.33 -18.87 1.66
C LEU A 65 -9.32 -18.08 0.35
N ARG A 66 -9.88 -16.87 0.36
CA ARG A 66 -9.90 -15.99 -0.82
C ARG A 66 -8.50 -15.55 -1.24
N ASN A 67 -7.63 -15.27 -0.27
CA ASN A 67 -6.24 -14.93 -0.53
C ASN A 67 -5.47 -16.10 -1.14
N ALA A 68 -5.72 -17.33 -0.68
CA ALA A 68 -5.11 -18.52 -1.25
C ALA A 68 -5.55 -18.77 -2.71
N GLU A 69 -6.85 -18.62 -3.00
CA GLU A 69 -7.37 -18.69 -4.37
C GLU A 69 -6.73 -17.65 -5.29
N LEU A 70 -6.66 -16.39 -4.84
CA LEU A 70 -5.99 -15.30 -5.54
C LEU A 70 -4.51 -15.59 -5.77
N TYR A 71 -3.81 -16.08 -4.75
CA TYR A 71 -2.39 -16.41 -4.88
C TYR A 71 -2.18 -17.50 -5.93
N GLU A 72 -2.96 -18.59 -5.90
CA GLU A 72 -2.82 -19.67 -6.88
C GLU A 72 -3.09 -19.21 -8.32
N GLU A 73 -4.03 -18.26 -8.51
CA GLU A 73 -4.33 -17.68 -9.82
C GLU A 73 -3.20 -16.77 -10.34
N TYR A 74 -2.54 -16.00 -9.46
CA TYR A 74 -1.59 -14.95 -9.86
C TYR A 74 -0.12 -15.25 -9.54
N LYS A 75 0.24 -16.38 -8.93
CA LYS A 75 1.61 -16.70 -8.47
C LYS A 75 2.69 -16.56 -9.55
N GLU A 76 2.38 -16.84 -10.82
CA GLU A 76 3.33 -16.76 -11.94
C GLU A 76 3.77 -15.31 -12.27
N VAL A 77 3.03 -14.31 -11.80
CA VAL A 77 3.34 -12.88 -11.99
C VAL A 77 3.84 -12.18 -10.72
N ILE A 78 4.13 -12.96 -9.66
CA ILE A 78 4.72 -12.47 -8.43
C ILE A 78 6.23 -12.76 -8.46
N HIS A 79 7.06 -11.71 -8.53
CA HIS A 79 8.49 -11.82 -8.82
C HIS A 79 9.42 -11.53 -7.64
N TYR A 80 8.91 -11.50 -6.41
CA TYR A 80 9.73 -11.34 -5.22
C TYR A 80 9.83 -12.67 -4.46
N GLU A 81 11.01 -12.93 -3.90
CA GLU A 81 11.24 -14.01 -2.96
C GLU A 81 11.07 -13.47 -1.53
N LEU A 82 10.52 -14.30 -0.63
CA LEU A 82 10.41 -13.99 0.80
C LEU A 82 11.72 -14.30 1.54
#